data_AF-A0A1U6GR68-F1
#
_entry.id   AF-A0A1U6GR68-F1
#
_cell.length_a   1.000
_cell.length_b   1.000
_cell.length_c   1.000
_cell.angle_alpha   90.00
_cell.angle_beta   90.00
_cell.angle_gamma   90.00
#
_symmetry.space_group_name_H-M   'P 1'
#
loop_
_entity.id
_entity.type
_entity.pdbx_description
1 polymer ?
#
loop_
_entity_poly.entity_id
_entity_poly.type
_entity_poly.pdbx_seq_one_letter_code
_entity_poly.pdbx_strand_id
1 'polypeptide(L)'
;MILMEYDVDGDSPRHLPSPGKCIYCKEAGVELTDEHVVPFAIGKDATILDKSCCVVCQRIIQPYEQSVLRHQLGHFRASVEAPTRKPKDRFTSLPLEFVEANEKGEPIRELGKREIPIAAAPLILNLWQSPPPGVLGIPIDPAFAEGRPFRYVESKVADPILKAVAAEAGIAHVGFKLRPVNRLHYLRTLAKTAHAYVAAELGVDAFNPYLTDIILNRSDDIARYVGDLSGVASLEGATGHTFKIALGEVPEDAGIGKGKIAVFMQFWGELGSPPHLVIVGETLIDMQAYFAARGNGGLIAA
;
A
#
# COMPACT_ATOMS: atom_id res chain seq x y z
N MET A 1 0.71 22.35 6.31
CA MET A 1 0.73 20.88 6.22
C MET A 1 2.18 20.50 6.02
N ILE A 2 2.80 19.80 6.96
CA ILE A 2 4.22 19.42 6.81
C ILE A 2 4.22 18.15 5.99
N LEU A 3 4.88 18.17 4.83
CA LEU A 3 5.02 17.05 3.91
C LEU A 3 6.52 16.76 3.81
N MET A 4 7.00 15.77 4.55
CA MET A 4 8.27 15.14 4.19
C MET A 4 7.96 14.05 3.17
N GLU A 5 8.35 14.30 1.92
CA GLU A 5 8.28 13.33 0.83
C GLU A 5 9.57 12.50 0.81
N TYR A 6 9.42 11.19 0.62
CA TYR A 6 10.53 10.28 0.39
C TYR A 6 10.35 9.60 -0.96
N ASP A 7 11.33 9.78 -1.86
CA ASP A 7 11.34 9.12 -3.16
C ASP A 7 12.12 7.81 -3.05
N VAL A 8 11.38 6.71 -3.00
CA VAL A 8 11.92 5.37 -2.90
C VAL A 8 12.81 4.96 -4.10
N ASP A 9 12.64 5.61 -5.26
CA ASP A 9 13.42 5.30 -6.45
C ASP A 9 14.70 6.15 -6.58
N GLY A 10 14.71 7.36 -6.02
CA GLY A 10 15.82 8.32 -6.07
C GLY A 10 16.71 8.38 -4.83
N ASP A 11 16.18 8.04 -3.65
CA ASP A 11 16.90 8.18 -2.39
C ASP A 11 17.78 6.96 -2.06
N SER A 12 18.93 7.21 -1.43
CA SER A 12 19.79 6.14 -0.93
C SER A 12 19.12 5.38 0.23
N PRO A 13 19.36 4.06 0.36
CA PRO A 13 18.97 3.28 1.53
C PRO A 13 19.37 3.97 2.82
N ARG A 14 18.40 4.20 3.72
CA ARG A 14 18.67 4.68 5.08
C ARG A 14 18.58 3.53 6.07
N HIS A 15 19.64 3.37 6.84
CA HIS A 15 19.65 2.53 8.04
C HIS A 15 19.52 3.43 9.26
N LEU A 16 18.43 3.24 9.98
CA LEU A 16 18.13 3.98 11.19
C LEU A 16 18.50 3.13 12.41
N PRO A 17 19.15 3.74 13.42
CA PRO A 17 19.67 3.00 14.56
C PRO A 17 18.55 2.33 15.35
N SER A 18 18.90 1.26 16.04
CA SER A 18 17.94 0.52 16.85
C SER A 18 17.33 1.39 17.95
N PRO A 19 15.98 1.36 18.10
CA PRO A 19 15.30 2.01 19.21
C PRO A 19 15.43 1.24 20.54
N GLY A 20 16.13 0.10 20.56
CA GLY A 20 16.33 -0.73 21.76
C GLY A 20 15.10 -1.54 22.20
N LYS A 21 13.99 -1.49 21.44
CA LYS A 21 12.74 -2.21 21.71
C LYS A 21 11.92 -2.41 20.43
N CYS A 22 10.94 -3.31 20.48
CA CYS A 22 10.06 -3.52 19.33
C CYS A 22 9.14 -2.32 19.06
N ILE A 23 9.05 -1.85 17.82
CA ILE A 23 8.19 -0.71 17.47
C ILE A 23 6.69 -1.03 17.56
N TYR A 24 6.31 -2.30 17.52
CA TYR A 24 4.91 -2.76 17.56
C TYR A 24 4.45 -3.09 18.98
N CYS A 25 5.12 -4.01 19.68
CA CYS A 25 4.72 -4.42 21.03
C CYS A 25 5.44 -3.68 22.16
N LYS A 26 6.43 -2.82 21.85
CA LYS A 26 7.24 -2.04 22.81
C LYS A 26 8.14 -2.87 23.76
N GLU A 27 8.17 -4.20 23.61
CA GLU A 27 9.02 -5.08 24.42
C GLU A 27 10.52 -4.81 24.18
N ALA A 28 11.29 -4.77 25.26
CA ALA A 28 12.74 -4.56 25.26
C ALA A 28 13.47 -5.80 25.79
N GLY A 29 14.78 -5.91 25.54
CA GLY A 29 15.57 -7.05 26.04
C GLY A 29 15.26 -8.41 25.40
N VAL A 30 14.49 -8.41 24.30
CA VAL A 30 14.19 -9.59 23.48
C VAL A 30 15.03 -9.62 22.21
N GLU A 31 15.03 -10.74 21.49
CA GLU A 31 15.63 -10.81 20.17
C GLU A 31 14.88 -9.91 19.18
N LEU A 32 15.61 -8.96 18.59
CA LEU A 32 15.10 -7.99 17.63
C LEU A 32 15.75 -8.22 16.26
N THR A 33 14.92 -8.13 15.22
CA THR A 33 15.28 -8.19 13.81
C THR A 33 15.12 -6.81 13.18
N ASP A 34 15.71 -6.63 12.00
CA ASP A 34 15.53 -5.42 11.21
C ASP A 34 14.10 -5.34 10.66
N GLU A 35 13.59 -4.12 10.53
CA GLU A 35 12.26 -3.83 10.01
C GLU A 35 12.35 -2.95 8.76
N HIS A 36 11.73 -3.41 7.68
CA HIS A 36 11.57 -2.62 6.45
C HIS A 36 10.34 -1.73 6.60
N VAL A 37 10.53 -0.41 6.64
CA VAL A 37 9.40 0.55 6.74
C VAL A 37 8.46 0.37 5.56
N VAL A 38 9.02 0.47 4.35
CA VAL A 38 8.35 0.07 3.11
C VAL A 38 8.83 -1.35 2.77
N PRO A 39 7.93 -2.32 2.50
CA PRO A 39 8.38 -3.67 2.19
C PRO A 39 9.36 -3.70 1.02
N PHE A 40 10.43 -4.48 1.14
CA PHE A 40 11.49 -4.58 0.13
C PHE A 40 10.99 -4.83 -1.29
N ALA A 41 9.95 -5.65 -1.38
CA ALA A 41 9.25 -6.00 -2.61
C ALA A 41 8.67 -4.82 -3.40
N ILE A 42 8.48 -3.68 -2.73
CA ILE A 42 7.94 -2.43 -3.27
C ILE A 42 9.05 -1.37 -3.27
N GLY A 43 9.80 -1.23 -2.17
CA GLY A 43 10.74 -0.14 -1.98
C GLY A 43 12.21 -0.49 -1.78
N LYS A 44 12.67 -1.68 -2.20
CA LYS A 44 14.06 -2.11 -2.03
C LYS A 44 14.48 -1.97 -0.56
N ASP A 45 15.68 -1.47 -0.29
CA ASP A 45 16.15 -1.18 1.06
C ASP A 45 16.02 0.32 1.39
N ALA A 46 15.00 0.99 0.84
CA ALA A 46 14.72 2.42 1.03
C ALA A 46 14.93 2.88 2.47
N THR A 47 14.24 2.25 3.43
CA THR A 47 14.35 2.59 4.84
C THR A 47 14.24 1.34 5.70
N ILE A 48 15.30 1.09 6.48
CA ILE A 48 15.42 -0.02 7.41
C ILE A 48 15.63 0.53 8.81
N LEU A 49 14.83 0.05 9.76
CA LEU A 49 15.05 0.26 11.19
C LEU A 49 15.79 -0.95 11.74
N ASP A 50 17.07 -0.77 12.07
CA ASP A 50 17.92 -1.86 12.55
C ASP A 50 17.38 -2.39 13.89
N LYS A 51 17.28 -3.71 14.07
CA LYS A 51 16.86 -4.36 15.34
C LYS A 51 15.68 -3.65 16.01
N SER A 52 14.53 -3.59 15.32
CA SER A 52 13.37 -2.79 15.72
C SER A 52 12.05 -3.57 15.74
N CYS A 53 12.05 -4.83 15.31
CA CYS A 53 10.89 -5.73 15.38
C CYS A 53 11.25 -7.01 16.13
N CYS A 54 10.47 -7.42 17.12
CA CYS A 54 10.74 -8.70 17.78
C CYS A 54 10.28 -9.88 16.92
N VAL A 55 10.91 -11.03 17.09
CA VAL A 55 10.60 -12.25 16.33
C VAL A 55 9.12 -12.64 16.42
N VAL A 56 8.46 -12.38 17.57
CA VAL A 56 7.04 -12.68 17.76
C VAL A 56 6.16 -11.80 16.86
N CYS A 57 6.38 -10.48 16.86
CA CYS A 57 5.64 -9.56 15.99
C CYS A 57 5.92 -9.85 14.51
N GLN A 58 7.18 -10.10 14.15
CA GLN A 58 7.57 -10.43 12.78
C GLN A 58 6.80 -11.66 12.25
N ARG A 59 6.66 -12.71 13.06
CA ARG A 59 5.91 -13.93 12.70
C ARG A 59 4.41 -13.69 12.48
N ILE A 60 3.84 -12.69 13.15
CA ILE A 60 2.43 -12.30 12.96
C ILE A 60 2.28 -11.47 11.68
N ILE A 61 3.24 -10.58 11.41
CA ILE A 61 3.20 -9.61 10.30
C ILE A 61 3.48 -10.27 8.95
N GLN A 62 4.51 -11.12 8.90
CA GLN A 62 5.03 -11.69 7.67
C GLN A 62 3.98 -12.44 6.82
N PRO A 63 3.06 -13.26 7.38
CA PRO A 63 2.08 -13.99 6.57
C PRO A 63 1.16 -13.10 5.74
N TYR A 64 0.60 -12.04 6.32
CA TYR A 64 -0.32 -11.16 5.59
C TYR A 64 0.45 -10.27 4.60
N GLU A 65 1.66 -9.81 4.93
CA GLU A 65 2.52 -9.09 3.97
C GLU A 65 2.88 -9.98 2.78
N GLN A 66 3.29 -11.23 3.02
CA GLN A 66 3.58 -12.17 1.93
C GLN A 66 2.35 -12.47 1.07
N SER A 67 1.16 -12.56 1.69
CA SER A 67 -0.08 -12.69 0.94
C SER A 67 -0.29 -11.53 -0.03
N VAL A 68 -0.02 -10.30 0.38
CA VAL A 68 -0.12 -9.12 -0.49
C VAL A 68 0.98 -9.14 -1.55
N LEU A 69 2.23 -9.24 -1.14
CA LEU A 69 3.40 -9.05 -2.02
C LEU A 69 3.60 -10.20 -3.02
N ARG A 70 3.21 -11.43 -2.67
CA ARG A 70 3.37 -12.62 -3.52
C ARG A 70 2.09 -13.00 -4.24
N HIS A 71 0.93 -13.02 -3.57
CA HIS A 71 -0.29 -13.54 -4.18
C HIS A 71 -1.11 -12.48 -4.89
N GLN A 72 -1.20 -11.28 -4.32
CA GLN A 72 -1.96 -10.17 -4.92
C GLN A 72 -1.12 -9.38 -5.92
N LEU A 73 0.07 -8.95 -5.53
CA LEU A 73 0.96 -8.11 -6.36
C LEU A 73 2.03 -8.92 -7.11
N GLY A 74 2.09 -10.25 -6.95
CA GLY A 74 3.19 -11.05 -7.49
C GLY A 74 3.39 -10.96 -9.00
N HIS A 75 2.31 -11.08 -9.78
CA HIS A 75 2.40 -10.98 -11.24
C HIS A 75 2.74 -9.56 -11.69
N PHE A 76 2.08 -8.55 -11.09
CA PHE A 76 2.40 -7.15 -11.34
C PHE A 76 3.89 -6.85 -11.10
N ARG A 77 4.41 -7.29 -9.93
CA ARG A 77 5.81 -7.17 -9.54
C ARG A 77 6.76 -7.89 -10.48
N ALA A 78 6.34 -9.02 -11.07
CA ALA A 78 7.13 -9.68 -12.10
C ALA A 78 7.19 -8.85 -13.39
N SER A 79 6.06 -8.27 -13.82
CA SER A 79 5.96 -7.43 -15.03
C SER A 79 6.75 -6.13 -14.94
N VAL A 80 6.77 -5.46 -13.78
CA VAL A 80 7.54 -4.21 -13.58
C VAL A 80 8.95 -4.45 -13.03
N GLU A 81 9.39 -5.70 -13.04
CA GLU A 81 10.68 -6.15 -12.53
C GLU A 81 11.02 -5.74 -11.09
N ALA A 82 9.99 -5.57 -10.24
CA ALA A 82 10.13 -5.11 -8.86
C ALA A 82 11.14 -5.94 -8.04
N PRO A 83 11.77 -5.35 -7.01
CA PRO A 83 12.88 -5.96 -6.28
C PRO A 83 12.52 -7.34 -5.70
N THR A 84 13.46 -8.29 -5.77
CA THR A 84 13.29 -9.63 -5.20
C THR A 84 14.62 -10.20 -4.74
N ARG A 85 14.61 -10.88 -3.58
CA ARG A 85 15.76 -11.65 -3.09
C ARG A 85 15.84 -13.06 -3.73
N LYS A 86 14.78 -13.47 -4.44
CA LYS A 86 14.68 -14.77 -5.11
C LYS A 86 14.29 -14.58 -6.59
N PRO A 87 15.22 -14.10 -7.44
CA PRO A 87 14.92 -13.85 -8.86
C PRO A 87 14.49 -15.11 -9.61
N LYS A 88 15.00 -16.28 -9.22
CA LYS A 88 14.63 -17.58 -9.81
C LYS A 88 13.19 -18.02 -9.51
N ASP A 89 12.59 -17.48 -8.44
CA ASP A 89 11.21 -17.79 -8.03
C ASP A 89 10.20 -16.80 -8.63
N ARG A 90 10.65 -15.85 -9.46
CA ARG A 90 9.78 -14.85 -10.09
C ARG A 90 8.84 -15.54 -11.08
N PHE A 91 7.58 -15.12 -11.10
CA PHE A 91 6.60 -15.62 -12.06
C PHE A 91 7.09 -15.38 -13.49
N THR A 92 7.00 -16.41 -14.32
CA THR A 92 7.36 -16.36 -15.75
C THR A 92 6.13 -16.31 -16.66
N SER A 93 4.96 -16.67 -16.14
CA SER A 93 3.65 -16.56 -16.80
C SER A 93 2.60 -15.95 -15.88
N LEU A 94 1.59 -15.34 -16.50
CA LEU A 94 0.35 -14.90 -15.89
C LEU A 94 -0.78 -15.86 -16.31
N PRO A 95 -1.38 -16.59 -15.36
CA PRO A 95 -2.62 -17.33 -15.61
C PRO A 95 -3.80 -16.38 -15.80
N LEU A 96 -4.41 -16.37 -16.98
CA LEU A 96 -5.67 -15.68 -17.27
C LEU A 96 -6.80 -16.69 -17.45
N GLU A 97 -7.87 -16.53 -16.68
CA GLU A 97 -9.12 -17.29 -16.78
C GLU A 97 -10.12 -16.51 -17.61
N PHE A 98 -10.39 -16.95 -18.85
CA PHE A 98 -11.26 -16.25 -19.78
C PHE A 98 -12.72 -16.65 -19.57
N VAL A 99 -13.61 -15.68 -19.80
CA VAL A 99 -15.06 -15.84 -19.70
C VAL A 99 -15.75 -15.20 -20.88
N GLU A 100 -16.86 -15.78 -21.32
CA GLU A 100 -17.84 -15.06 -22.11
C GLU A 100 -18.59 -14.11 -21.18
N ALA A 101 -18.79 -12.87 -21.60
CA ALA A 101 -19.49 -11.85 -20.83
C ALA A 101 -20.75 -11.40 -21.57
N ASN A 102 -21.76 -10.91 -20.84
CA ASN A 102 -22.89 -10.23 -21.45
C ASN A 102 -22.55 -8.77 -21.79
N GLU A 103 -23.51 -8.03 -22.36
CA GLU A 103 -23.35 -6.59 -22.68
C GLU A 103 -23.04 -5.72 -21.45
N LYS A 104 -23.34 -6.20 -20.23
CA LYS A 104 -23.04 -5.53 -18.96
C LYS A 104 -21.67 -5.92 -18.39
N GLY A 105 -20.92 -6.81 -19.06
CA GLY A 105 -19.63 -7.32 -18.60
C GLY A 105 -19.73 -8.42 -17.54
N GLU A 106 -20.92 -8.98 -17.31
CA GLU A 106 -21.12 -10.06 -16.33
C GLU A 106 -20.76 -11.41 -16.96
N PRO A 107 -20.01 -12.29 -16.25
CA PRO A 107 -19.61 -13.58 -16.79
C PRO A 107 -20.81 -14.50 -17.00
N ILE A 108 -20.94 -15.04 -18.22
CA ILE A 108 -21.98 -16.00 -18.62
C ILE A 108 -21.44 -17.45 -18.47
N ARG A 109 -20.24 -17.71 -19.01
CA ARG A 109 -19.59 -19.04 -18.93
C ARG A 109 -18.07 -18.94 -19.03
N GLU A 110 -17.38 -19.95 -18.52
CA GLU A 110 -15.93 -20.08 -18.64
C GLU A 110 -15.51 -20.48 -20.07
N LEU A 111 -14.45 -19.86 -20.56
CA LEU A 111 -13.80 -20.19 -21.84
C LEU A 111 -12.42 -20.87 -21.64
N GLY A 112 -12.08 -21.15 -20.38
CA GLY A 112 -10.85 -21.83 -20.00
C GLY A 112 -9.73 -20.88 -19.58
N LYS A 113 -8.58 -21.49 -19.25
CA LYS A 113 -7.42 -20.80 -18.70
C LYS A 113 -6.27 -20.83 -19.71
N ARG A 114 -5.56 -19.70 -19.87
CA ARG A 114 -4.31 -19.63 -20.64
C ARG A 114 -3.19 -19.09 -19.77
N GLU A 115 -1.99 -19.65 -19.95
CA GLU A 115 -0.77 -19.13 -19.36
C GLU A 115 -0.13 -18.18 -20.37
N ILE A 116 -0.10 -16.88 -20.05
CA ILE A 116 0.51 -15.85 -20.91
C ILE A 116 1.91 -15.54 -20.37
N PRO A 117 2.99 -15.63 -21.16
CA PRO A 117 4.32 -15.23 -20.70
C PRO A 117 4.31 -13.80 -20.16
N ILE A 118 4.98 -13.51 -19.03
CA ILE A 118 4.95 -12.19 -18.39
C ILE A 118 5.35 -11.05 -19.35
N ALA A 119 6.30 -11.30 -20.25
CA ALA A 119 6.75 -10.33 -21.25
C ALA A 119 5.69 -9.97 -22.31
N ALA A 120 4.64 -10.78 -22.45
CA ALA A 120 3.52 -10.56 -23.38
C ALA A 120 2.17 -10.38 -22.64
N ALA A 121 2.18 -10.44 -21.31
CA ALA A 121 0.99 -10.30 -20.49
C ALA A 121 0.67 -8.81 -20.31
N PRO A 122 -0.63 -8.44 -20.23
CA PRO A 122 -0.99 -7.07 -19.90
C PRO A 122 -0.53 -6.72 -18.49
N LEU A 123 -0.12 -5.48 -18.28
CA LEU A 123 0.10 -4.97 -16.92
C LEU A 123 -1.24 -4.92 -16.17
N ILE A 124 -1.30 -5.59 -15.01
CA ILE A 124 -2.51 -5.64 -14.16
C ILE A 124 -2.13 -5.26 -12.73
N LEU A 125 -2.66 -4.15 -12.23
CA LEU A 125 -2.52 -3.74 -10.83
C LEU A 125 -3.87 -3.85 -10.12
N ASN A 126 -3.94 -4.68 -9.09
CA ASN A 126 -5.14 -4.90 -8.29
C ASN A 126 -4.91 -4.47 -6.84
N LEU A 127 -5.63 -3.44 -6.41
CA LEU A 127 -5.57 -2.85 -5.07
C LEU A 127 -6.97 -2.76 -4.46
N TRP A 128 -7.05 -2.29 -3.22
CA TRP A 128 -8.33 -1.95 -2.59
C TRP A 128 -8.49 -0.43 -2.55
N GLN A 129 -9.65 0.07 -2.96
CA GLN A 129 -10.06 1.46 -2.75
C GLN A 129 -11.03 1.50 -1.57
N SER A 130 -10.71 2.30 -0.56
CA SER A 130 -11.49 2.45 0.67
C SER A 130 -12.25 3.80 0.67
N PRO A 131 -13.32 3.94 1.46
CA PRO A 131 -13.75 5.27 1.90
C PRO A 131 -12.67 5.94 2.79
N PRO A 132 -12.83 7.22 3.15
CA PRO A 132 -11.97 7.87 4.13
C PRO A 132 -11.93 7.14 5.48
N PRO A 133 -10.84 7.26 6.26
CA PRO A 133 -10.76 6.67 7.59
C PRO A 133 -11.93 7.10 8.47
N GLY A 134 -12.65 6.13 9.06
CA GLY A 134 -13.87 6.41 9.82
C GLY A 134 -13.66 7.33 11.03
N VAL A 135 -12.45 7.35 11.60
CA VAL A 135 -12.07 8.24 12.70
C VAL A 135 -12.11 9.73 12.32
N LEU A 136 -12.15 10.07 11.03
CA LEU A 136 -12.29 11.46 10.56
C LEU A 136 -13.76 11.92 10.50
N GLY A 137 -14.73 11.00 10.64
CA GLY A 137 -16.15 11.35 10.61
C GLY A 137 -16.63 11.99 9.30
N ILE A 138 -15.88 11.81 8.20
CA ILE A 138 -16.24 12.32 6.88
C ILE A 138 -17.49 11.56 6.41
N PRO A 139 -18.57 12.25 5.99
CA PRO A 139 -19.74 11.59 5.44
C PRO A 139 -19.39 10.72 4.23
N ILE A 140 -19.85 9.47 4.26
CA ILE A 140 -19.65 8.51 3.18
C ILE A 140 -20.99 8.15 2.56
N ASP A 141 -20.99 7.96 1.24
CA ASP A 141 -22.11 7.32 0.58
C ASP A 141 -22.20 5.85 1.05
N PRO A 142 -23.34 5.40 1.59
CA PRO A 142 -23.53 4.02 2.03
C PRO A 142 -23.18 2.98 0.98
N ALA A 143 -23.34 3.28 -0.32
CA ALA A 143 -23.00 2.38 -1.42
C ALA A 143 -21.48 2.09 -1.51
N PHE A 144 -20.64 2.91 -0.88
CA PHE A 144 -19.19 2.79 -0.90
C PHE A 144 -18.58 2.52 0.49
N ALA A 145 -19.41 2.24 1.51
CA ALA A 145 -18.97 2.15 2.90
C ALA A 145 -17.96 1.02 3.17
N GLU A 146 -17.97 -0.06 2.38
CA GLU A 146 -17.00 -1.15 2.52
C GLU A 146 -15.71 -0.92 1.71
N GLY A 147 -15.76 0.01 0.76
CA GLY A 147 -14.79 0.16 -0.32
C GLY A 147 -15.07 -0.78 -1.49
N ARG A 148 -14.14 -0.82 -2.46
CA ARG A 148 -14.23 -1.68 -3.66
C ARG A 148 -12.84 -2.05 -4.18
N PRO A 149 -12.72 -3.15 -4.95
CA PRO A 149 -11.49 -3.42 -5.69
C PRO A 149 -11.17 -2.28 -6.68
N PHE A 150 -9.93 -1.78 -6.63
CA PHE A 150 -9.35 -0.93 -7.67
C PHE A 150 -8.55 -1.79 -8.64
N ARG A 151 -8.65 -1.48 -9.93
CA ARG A 151 -8.02 -2.26 -11.00
C ARG A 151 -7.48 -1.34 -12.07
N TYR A 152 -6.21 -1.50 -12.39
CA TYR A 152 -5.63 -1.03 -13.64
C TYR A 152 -5.35 -2.23 -14.53
N VAL A 153 -5.72 -2.14 -15.80
CA VAL A 153 -5.41 -3.13 -16.84
C VAL A 153 -4.90 -2.38 -18.05
N GLU A 154 -3.74 -2.78 -18.57
CA GLU A 154 -3.19 -2.24 -19.81
C GLU A 154 -4.00 -2.71 -21.03
N SER A 155 -5.05 -1.94 -21.39
CA SER A 155 -5.97 -2.28 -22.49
C SER A 155 -5.26 -2.49 -23.83
N LYS A 156 -4.15 -1.77 -24.09
CA LYS A 156 -3.38 -1.92 -25.33
C LYS A 156 -2.84 -3.34 -25.55
N VAL A 157 -2.58 -4.08 -24.47
CA VAL A 157 -2.13 -5.48 -24.51
C VAL A 157 -3.29 -6.44 -24.25
N ALA A 158 -4.21 -6.10 -23.35
CA ALA A 158 -5.36 -6.94 -23.02
C ALA A 158 -6.36 -7.09 -24.18
N ASP A 159 -6.70 -6.00 -24.88
CA ASP A 159 -7.75 -6.01 -25.90
C ASP A 159 -7.40 -6.93 -27.09
N PRO A 160 -6.17 -6.94 -27.64
CA PRO A 160 -5.79 -7.92 -28.65
C PRO A 160 -5.94 -9.38 -28.20
N ILE A 161 -5.57 -9.69 -26.94
CA ILE A 161 -5.71 -11.04 -26.38
C ILE A 161 -7.20 -11.42 -26.31
N LEU A 162 -8.05 -10.53 -25.79
CA LEU A 162 -9.49 -10.74 -25.70
C LEU A 162 -10.12 -10.95 -27.08
N LYS A 163 -9.72 -10.15 -28.08
CA LYS A 163 -10.20 -10.28 -29.47
C LYS A 163 -9.79 -11.61 -30.10
N ALA A 164 -8.58 -12.09 -29.85
CA ALA A 164 -8.13 -13.39 -30.35
C ALA A 164 -8.99 -14.52 -29.76
N VAL A 165 -9.22 -14.51 -28.44
CA VAL A 165 -10.09 -15.49 -27.77
C VAL A 165 -11.54 -15.42 -28.30
N ALA A 166 -12.06 -14.22 -28.49
CA ALA A 166 -13.40 -13.98 -29.04
C ALA A 166 -13.55 -14.56 -30.46
N ALA A 167 -12.56 -14.32 -31.33
CA ALA A 167 -12.54 -14.84 -32.70
C ALA A 167 -12.43 -16.37 -32.74
N GLU A 168 -11.56 -16.95 -31.90
CA GLU A 168 -11.40 -18.41 -31.78
C GLU A 168 -12.69 -19.09 -31.27
N ALA A 169 -13.40 -18.45 -30.34
CA ALA A 169 -14.62 -19.00 -29.74
C ALA A 169 -15.90 -18.67 -30.54
N GLY A 170 -15.85 -17.74 -31.49
CA GLY A 170 -17.02 -17.24 -32.23
C GLY A 170 -18.00 -16.46 -31.36
N ILE A 171 -17.50 -15.68 -30.39
CA ILE A 171 -18.29 -14.96 -29.37
C ILE A 171 -18.06 -13.45 -29.47
N ALA A 172 -19.07 -12.64 -29.15
CA ALA A 172 -18.99 -11.17 -29.23
C ALA A 172 -18.20 -10.52 -28.08
N HIS A 173 -18.40 -11.01 -26.85
CA HIS A 173 -17.86 -10.39 -25.64
C HIS A 173 -17.07 -11.39 -24.80
N VAL A 174 -15.78 -11.12 -24.64
CA VAL A 174 -14.88 -11.93 -23.81
C VAL A 174 -14.22 -11.02 -22.77
N GLY A 175 -14.10 -11.53 -21.56
CA GLY A 175 -13.30 -10.93 -20.48
C GLY A 175 -12.37 -11.97 -19.86
N PHE A 176 -11.64 -11.56 -18.83
CA PHE A 176 -10.94 -12.49 -17.94
C PHE A 176 -11.21 -12.15 -16.48
N LYS A 177 -11.15 -13.16 -15.62
CA LYS A 177 -11.30 -12.99 -14.18
C LYS A 177 -10.01 -12.48 -13.57
N LEU A 178 -10.16 -11.46 -12.74
CA LEU A 178 -9.09 -11.01 -11.85
C LEU A 178 -9.22 -11.68 -10.49
N ARG A 179 -8.08 -12.03 -9.91
CA ARG A 179 -8.03 -12.56 -8.55
C ARG A 179 -8.57 -11.52 -7.56
N PRO A 180 -9.34 -11.95 -6.54
CA PRO A 180 -9.83 -11.04 -5.53
C PRO A 180 -8.67 -10.45 -4.72
N VAL A 181 -8.84 -9.20 -4.31
CA VAL A 181 -7.93 -8.51 -3.39
C VAL A 181 -8.29 -8.92 -1.98
N ASN A 182 -7.31 -9.38 -1.20
CA ASN A 182 -7.54 -9.61 0.23
C ASN A 182 -7.46 -8.26 0.95
N ARG A 183 -8.62 -7.61 1.08
CA ARG A 183 -8.80 -6.30 1.73
C ARG A 183 -8.08 -6.22 3.07
N LEU A 184 -8.32 -7.18 3.97
CA LEU A 184 -7.78 -7.14 5.33
C LEU A 184 -6.24 -7.21 5.34
N HIS A 185 -5.65 -8.12 4.57
CA HIS A 185 -4.20 -8.22 4.46
C HIS A 185 -3.60 -6.95 3.84
N TYR A 186 -4.21 -6.43 2.79
CA TYR A 186 -3.76 -5.22 2.11
C TYR A 186 -3.75 -4.01 3.05
N LEU A 187 -4.89 -3.73 3.70
CA LEU A 187 -5.02 -2.59 4.60
C LEU A 187 -4.09 -2.74 5.84
N ARG A 188 -3.84 -3.96 6.33
CA ARG A 188 -2.87 -4.20 7.42
C ARG A 188 -1.44 -3.91 7.01
N THR A 189 -1.07 -4.24 5.77
CA THR A 189 0.24 -3.84 5.22
C THR A 189 0.37 -2.32 5.19
N LEU A 190 -0.67 -1.58 4.81
CA LEU A 190 -0.68 -0.11 4.88
C LEU A 190 -0.49 0.40 6.32
N ALA A 191 -1.26 -0.15 7.27
CA ALA A 191 -1.16 0.23 8.68
C ALA A 191 0.25 -0.01 9.23
N LYS A 192 0.85 -1.15 8.90
CA LYS A 192 2.22 -1.51 9.29
C LYS A 192 3.23 -0.53 8.71
N THR A 193 3.16 -0.23 7.42
CA THR A 193 4.08 0.70 6.75
C THR A 193 3.95 2.10 7.33
N ALA A 194 2.73 2.59 7.54
CA ALA A 194 2.49 3.89 8.17
C ALA A 194 3.08 3.97 9.59
N HIS A 195 2.79 2.98 10.45
CA HIS A 195 3.32 2.94 11.81
C HIS A 195 4.85 2.91 11.85
N ALA A 196 5.46 2.07 10.99
CA ALA A 196 6.91 1.98 10.89
C ALA A 196 7.53 3.29 10.39
N TYR A 197 6.87 3.97 9.45
CA TYR A 197 7.32 5.27 8.95
C TYR A 197 7.28 6.34 10.04
N VAL A 198 6.19 6.42 10.81
CA VAL A 198 6.13 7.35 11.97
C VAL A 198 7.23 7.03 12.99
N ALA A 199 7.44 5.74 13.31
CA ALA A 199 8.49 5.35 14.24
C ALA A 199 9.91 5.68 13.72
N ALA A 200 10.14 5.61 12.41
CA ALA A 200 11.38 5.99 11.77
C ALA A 200 11.61 7.51 11.80
N GLU A 201 10.58 8.29 11.45
CA GLU A 201 10.71 9.73 11.28
C GLU A 201 10.63 10.49 12.60
N LEU A 202 9.80 10.05 13.56
CA LEU A 202 9.59 10.73 14.85
C LEU A 202 10.26 10.02 16.03
N GLY A 203 10.51 8.72 15.91
CA GLY A 203 10.95 7.87 17.01
C GLY A 203 9.81 7.07 17.64
N VAL A 204 10.15 5.90 18.19
CA VAL A 204 9.19 4.93 18.72
C VAL A 204 8.37 5.43 19.93
N ASP A 205 8.88 6.43 20.65
CA ASP A 205 8.29 7.00 21.87
C ASP A 205 7.70 8.39 21.65
N ALA A 206 7.69 8.88 20.41
CA ALA A 206 7.18 10.20 20.07
C ALA A 206 5.66 10.26 19.90
N PHE A 207 4.96 9.14 20.02
CA PHE A 207 3.52 9.06 19.77
C PHE A 207 2.84 7.90 20.50
N ASN A 208 1.54 8.06 20.74
CA ASN A 208 0.63 7.01 21.20
C ASN A 208 -0.02 6.31 19.99
N PRO A 209 0.34 5.06 19.67
CA PRO A 209 -0.12 4.40 18.45
C PRO A 209 -1.54 3.84 18.57
N TYR A 210 -2.34 3.96 17.52
CA TYR A 210 -3.65 3.32 17.41
C TYR A 210 -3.62 1.98 16.65
N LEU A 211 -2.57 1.75 15.86
CA LEU A 211 -2.55 0.67 14.86
C LEU A 211 -2.02 -0.66 15.37
N THR A 212 -1.44 -0.72 16.57
CA THR A 212 -0.70 -1.90 17.06
C THR A 212 -1.58 -3.14 17.13
N ASP A 213 -2.81 -3.04 17.61
CA ASP A 213 -3.72 -4.20 17.66
C ASP A 213 -4.16 -4.66 16.27
N ILE A 214 -4.29 -3.75 15.32
CA ILE A 214 -4.59 -4.08 13.92
C ILE A 214 -3.41 -4.81 13.27
N ILE A 215 -2.20 -4.26 13.42
CA ILE A 215 -0.94 -4.80 12.90
C ILE A 215 -0.66 -6.18 13.49
N LEU A 216 -0.90 -6.35 14.80
CA LEU A 216 -0.66 -7.60 15.52
C LEU A 216 -1.85 -8.58 15.42
N ASN A 217 -2.78 -8.34 14.49
CA ASN A 217 -3.91 -9.22 14.19
C ASN A 217 -4.81 -9.52 15.42
N ARG A 218 -4.96 -8.55 16.31
CA ARG A 218 -5.83 -8.58 17.50
C ARG A 218 -7.16 -7.85 17.29
N SER A 219 -7.26 -7.03 16.25
CA SER A 219 -8.47 -6.31 15.83
C SER A 219 -8.60 -6.24 14.32
N ASP A 220 -9.83 -6.35 13.81
CA ASP A 220 -10.22 -6.17 12.40
C ASP A 220 -10.87 -4.80 12.13
N ASP A 221 -10.94 -3.89 13.12
CA ASP A 221 -11.50 -2.52 13.00
C ASP A 221 -10.56 -1.57 12.22
N ILE A 222 -10.12 -2.03 11.04
CA ILE A 222 -9.08 -1.36 10.25
C ILE A 222 -9.60 -0.13 9.52
N ALA A 223 -10.87 -0.15 9.08
CA ALA A 223 -11.51 0.94 8.35
C ALA A 223 -11.65 2.21 9.21
N ARG A 224 -11.60 2.07 10.54
CA ARG A 224 -11.56 3.20 11.45
C ARG A 224 -10.33 4.09 11.22
N TYR A 225 -9.18 3.50 10.89
CA TYR A 225 -7.90 4.22 10.83
C TYR A 225 -7.25 4.21 9.45
N VAL A 226 -7.59 3.26 8.58
CA VAL A 226 -7.05 3.13 7.22
C VAL A 226 -8.15 3.38 6.22
N GLY A 227 -7.91 4.26 5.27
CA GLY A 227 -8.85 4.61 4.21
C GLY A 227 -8.17 5.33 3.06
N ASP A 228 -8.96 6.00 2.22
CA ASP A 228 -8.47 6.79 1.10
C ASP A 228 -8.99 8.23 1.20
N LEU A 229 -8.20 9.21 0.79
CA LEU A 229 -8.65 10.60 0.74
C LEU A 229 -8.12 11.31 -0.50
N SER A 230 -9.04 11.63 -1.41
CA SER A 230 -8.73 12.40 -2.62
C SER A 230 -8.34 13.83 -2.26
N GLY A 231 -7.29 14.36 -2.88
CA GLY A 231 -6.88 15.76 -2.75
C GLY A 231 -5.93 16.08 -1.59
N VAL A 232 -5.73 15.16 -0.63
CA VAL A 232 -4.79 15.36 0.50
C VAL A 232 -3.38 14.97 0.08
N ALA A 233 -2.82 15.75 -0.84
CA ALA A 233 -1.59 15.45 -1.60
C ALA A 233 -1.85 14.61 -2.87
N SER A 234 -2.64 15.17 -3.79
CA SER A 234 -2.12 15.21 -5.16
C SER A 234 -0.87 16.08 -5.12
N LEU A 235 0.29 15.49 -4.80
CA LEU A 235 1.57 16.06 -5.19
C LEU A 235 1.49 16.11 -6.72
N GLU A 236 1.15 17.28 -7.26
CA GLU A 236 0.91 17.47 -8.69
C GLU A 236 2.09 16.91 -9.48
N GLY A 237 1.80 16.02 -10.44
CA GLY A 237 2.76 15.54 -11.43
C GLY A 237 2.99 14.02 -11.43
N ALA A 238 3.10 13.49 -12.65
CA ALA A 238 3.79 12.23 -12.90
C ALA A 238 5.27 12.44 -12.56
N THR A 239 5.68 12.01 -11.36
CA THR A 239 7.06 12.16 -10.91
C THR A 239 7.95 10.99 -11.36
N GLY A 240 7.40 9.97 -12.01
CA GLY A 240 8.11 8.72 -12.30
C GLY A 240 8.26 7.78 -11.10
N HIS A 241 7.69 8.11 -9.93
CA HIS A 241 7.90 7.35 -8.68
C HIS A 241 6.94 6.16 -8.55
N THR A 242 7.51 5.01 -8.18
CA THR A 242 6.81 3.74 -7.89
C THR A 242 6.01 3.82 -6.59
N PHE A 243 6.44 4.62 -5.62
CA PHE A 243 5.78 4.76 -4.32
C PHE A 243 6.05 6.14 -3.71
N LYS A 244 4.99 6.79 -3.23
CA LYS A 244 5.07 8.03 -2.45
C LYS A 244 4.57 7.78 -1.03
N ILE A 245 5.26 8.36 -0.05
CA ILE A 245 4.83 8.38 1.35
C ILE A 245 5.10 9.76 1.94
N ALA A 246 4.12 10.28 2.68
CA ALA A 246 4.25 11.56 3.39
C ALA A 246 3.68 11.46 4.80
N LEU A 247 4.33 12.14 5.73
CA LEU A 247 3.95 12.23 7.14
C LEU A 247 3.44 13.64 7.41
N GLY A 248 2.27 13.75 8.04
CA GLY A 248 1.71 15.02 8.47
C GLY A 248 0.79 14.87 9.68
N GLU A 249 0.05 15.94 9.96
CA GLU A 249 -0.90 16.04 11.05
C GLU A 249 -2.25 16.46 10.48
N VAL A 250 -3.34 15.90 11.03
CA VAL A 250 -4.70 16.31 10.67
C VAL A 250 -4.91 17.77 11.08
N PRO A 251 -5.27 18.67 10.14
CA PRO A 251 -5.36 20.10 10.40
C PRO A 251 -6.25 20.48 11.59
N GLU A 252 -5.91 21.60 12.24
CA GLU A 252 -6.65 22.08 13.41
C GLU A 252 -8.12 22.42 13.14
N ASP A 253 -8.44 22.79 11.91
CA ASP A 253 -9.76 23.17 11.44
C ASP A 253 -10.57 21.98 10.89
N ALA A 254 -9.96 20.78 10.78
CA ALA A 254 -10.61 19.57 10.26
C ALA A 254 -11.65 18.96 11.23
N GLY A 255 -11.79 19.50 12.45
CA GLY A 255 -12.75 19.02 13.43
C GLY A 255 -12.38 17.63 13.98
N ILE A 256 -13.14 16.60 13.59
CA ILE A 256 -12.92 15.24 14.11
C ILE A 256 -11.57 14.70 13.61
N GLY A 257 -10.72 14.34 14.56
CA GLY A 257 -9.40 13.82 14.25
C GLY A 257 -8.28 14.86 14.23
N LYS A 258 -8.58 16.13 14.56
CA LYS A 258 -7.59 17.19 14.82
C LYS A 258 -6.40 16.66 15.64
N GLY A 259 -5.20 17.04 15.21
CA GLY A 259 -3.96 16.80 15.96
C GLY A 259 -3.43 15.38 15.89
N LYS A 260 -4.09 14.51 15.11
CA LYS A 260 -3.65 13.13 14.92
C LYS A 260 -2.59 13.05 13.83
N ILE A 261 -1.66 12.12 14.03
CA ILE A 261 -0.64 11.81 13.05
C ILE A 261 -1.30 11.10 11.88
N ALA A 262 -1.08 11.62 10.67
CA ALA A 262 -1.57 11.07 9.43
C ALA A 262 -0.41 10.72 8.50
N VAL A 263 -0.49 9.54 7.87
CA VAL A 263 0.45 9.11 6.85
C VAL A 263 -0.30 8.93 5.54
N PHE A 264 0.14 9.63 4.51
CA PHE A 264 -0.32 9.50 3.15
C PHE A 264 0.58 8.52 2.40
N MET A 265 -0.01 7.64 1.59
CA MET A 265 0.72 6.69 0.74
C MET A 265 0.04 6.52 -0.61
N GLN A 266 0.81 6.47 -1.70
CA GLN A 266 0.30 6.10 -3.01
C GLN A 266 1.29 5.22 -3.76
N PHE A 267 0.82 4.08 -4.27
CA PHE A 267 1.63 3.12 -5.02
C PHE A 267 1.38 3.24 -6.51
N TRP A 268 2.38 3.52 -7.34
CA TRP A 268 2.24 3.66 -8.79
C TRP A 268 1.16 4.69 -9.17
N GLY A 269 1.30 5.93 -8.70
CA GLY A 269 0.33 7.00 -8.93
C GLY A 269 0.02 7.26 -10.41
N GLU A 270 0.98 7.00 -11.30
CA GLU A 270 0.80 7.11 -12.76
C GLU A 270 -0.23 6.13 -13.33
N LEU A 271 -0.51 5.03 -12.62
CA LEU A 271 -1.54 4.06 -12.97
C LEU A 271 -2.92 4.43 -12.39
N GLY A 272 -3.05 5.62 -11.78
CA GLY A 272 -4.29 6.12 -11.18
C GLY A 272 -4.69 5.41 -9.90
N SER A 273 -3.73 4.78 -9.21
CA SER A 273 -3.98 4.04 -7.98
C SER A 273 -4.56 4.91 -6.86
N PRO A 274 -5.35 4.32 -5.94
CA PRO A 274 -5.96 5.06 -4.84
C PRO A 274 -4.89 5.70 -3.93
N PRO A 275 -5.06 6.98 -3.57
CA PRO A 275 -4.25 7.62 -2.53
C PRO A 275 -4.76 7.20 -1.14
N HIS A 276 -3.93 6.48 -0.40
CA HIS A 276 -4.24 5.97 0.92
C HIS A 276 -3.90 6.97 2.01
N LEU A 277 -4.75 7.03 3.03
CA LEU A 277 -4.55 7.81 4.25
C LEU A 277 -4.67 6.88 5.46
N VAL A 278 -3.67 6.95 6.34
CA VAL A 278 -3.64 6.18 7.58
C VAL A 278 -3.50 7.12 8.77
N ILE A 279 -4.41 7.00 9.73
CA ILE A 279 -4.36 7.72 11.00
C ILE A 279 -3.62 6.86 12.02
N VAL A 280 -2.42 7.27 12.41
CA VAL A 280 -1.47 6.43 13.12
C VAL A 280 -1.60 6.53 14.64
N GLY A 281 -1.91 7.72 15.17
CA GLY A 281 -1.92 7.96 16.61
C GLY A 281 -1.96 9.43 16.99
N GLU A 282 -1.67 9.70 18.25
CA GLU A 282 -1.51 11.05 18.82
C GLU A 282 -0.03 11.36 19.02
N THR A 283 0.39 12.57 18.68
CA THR A 283 1.76 13.01 18.93
C THR A 283 1.99 13.28 20.42
N LEU A 284 3.18 12.92 20.90
CA LEU A 284 3.69 13.27 22.24
C LEU A 284 4.73 14.40 22.17
N ILE A 285 5.03 14.87 20.96
CA ILE A 285 6.01 15.91 20.67
C ILE A 285 5.36 17.03 19.86
N ASP A 286 5.95 18.22 19.89
CA ASP A 286 5.60 19.29 18.97
C ASP A 286 6.17 18.97 17.58
N MET A 287 5.31 18.50 16.68
CA MET A 287 5.71 18.13 15.32
C MET A 287 6.21 19.34 14.51
N GLN A 288 5.64 20.53 14.72
CA GLN A 288 6.07 21.73 14.01
C GLN A 288 7.50 22.11 14.41
N ALA A 289 7.78 22.14 15.71
CA ALA A 289 9.13 22.40 16.22
C ALA A 289 10.12 21.32 15.77
N TYR A 290 9.69 20.04 15.80
CA TYR A 290 10.52 18.90 15.39
C TYR A 290 10.97 18.99 13.93
N PHE A 291 10.04 19.31 13.02
CA PHE A 291 10.37 19.46 11.61
C PHE A 291 11.09 20.78 11.31
N ALA A 292 10.76 21.88 12.00
CA ALA A 292 11.51 23.13 11.86
C ALA A 292 13.00 22.96 12.24
N ALA A 293 13.28 22.16 13.29
CA ALA A 293 14.64 21.83 13.69
C ALA A 293 15.38 20.94 12.67
N ARG A 294 14.65 20.18 11.85
CA ARG A 294 15.18 19.33 10.76
C ARG A 294 15.23 20.05 9.41
N GLY A 295 14.46 21.13 9.25
CA GLY A 295 14.12 21.76 7.98
C GLY A 295 15.09 22.85 7.54
N ASN A 296 16.23 22.44 6.98
CA ASN A 296 16.95 23.15 5.91
C ASN A 296 16.73 22.45 4.55
N GLY A 297 15.62 21.74 4.38
CA GLY A 297 15.27 21.03 3.15
C GLY A 297 13.76 21.05 2.92
N GLY A 298 13.30 21.94 2.02
CA GLY A 298 12.03 21.83 1.33
C GLY A 298 10.75 22.04 2.15
N LEU A 299 10.55 23.23 2.74
CA LEU A 299 9.19 23.70 2.97
C LEU A 299 8.55 23.98 1.62
N ILE A 300 7.72 23.07 1.11
CA ILE A 300 6.75 23.42 0.08
C ILE A 300 5.61 24.09 0.82
N ALA A 301 5.58 25.42 0.76
CA ALA A 301 4.42 26.20 1.17
C ALA A 301 3.24 25.81 0.26
N ALA A 302 2.11 25.50 0.89
CA ALA A 302 0.83 25.39 0.20
C ALA A 302 0.37 26.75 -0.33
#